data_AF-A7RCZ2-F1
#
_entry.id   AF-A7RCZ2-F1
#
_cell.length_a   1.000
_cell.length_b   1.000
_cell.length_c   1.000
_cell.angle_alpha   90.00
_cell.angle_beta   90.00
_cell.angle_gamma   90.00
#
_symmetry.space_group_name_H-M   'P 1'
#
loop_
_entity.id
_entity.type
_entity.pdbx_description
1 polymer ?
#
loop_
_entity_poly.entity_id
_entity_poly.type
_entity_poly.pdbx_seq_one_letter_code
_entity_poly.pdbx_strand_id
1 'polypeptide(L)'
;ARSFADIGDIVRGRDLYSGNKKENQTEREKLEDNLKTIFGHIYEELKKDRKKSALAKEHYGSDTTNYFQLREDWWTANRHTVWKALTCDEDKELSNASYFH
;
A
#
# COMPACT_ATOMS: atom_id res chain seq x y z
N ALA A 1 -5.92 -12.82 -10.14
CA ALA A 1 -5.94 -11.35 -10.32
C ALA A 1 -6.79 -10.59 -9.29
N ARG A 2 -7.96 -11.10 -8.84
CA ARG A 2 -8.79 -10.42 -7.80
C ARG A 2 -7.98 -10.11 -6.53
N SER A 3 -7.29 -11.11 -5.98
CA SER A 3 -6.43 -10.95 -4.80
C SER A 3 -5.31 -9.90 -4.94
N PHE A 4 -4.77 -9.65 -6.13
CA PHE A 4 -3.72 -8.64 -6.31
C PHE A 4 -4.26 -7.20 -6.25
N ALA A 5 -5.42 -6.98 -6.88
CA ALA A 5 -6.10 -5.70 -6.80
C ALA A 5 -6.56 -5.42 -5.35
N ASP A 6 -7.07 -6.43 -4.65
CA ASP A 6 -7.49 -6.35 -3.25
C ASP A 6 -6.31 -5.98 -2.33
N ILE A 7 -5.15 -6.63 -2.50
CA ILE A 7 -3.90 -6.25 -1.79
C ILE A 7 -3.55 -4.79 -2.09
N GLY A 8 -3.67 -4.38 -3.34
CA GLY A 8 -3.44 -2.99 -3.74
C GLY A 8 -4.40 -2.01 -3.06
N ASP A 9 -5.68 -2.33 -2.97
CA ASP A 9 -6.69 -1.48 -2.32
C ASP A 9 -6.47 -1.40 -0.80
N ILE A 10 -6.03 -2.48 -0.16
CA ILE A 10 -5.60 -2.48 1.26
C ILE A 10 -4.36 -1.59 1.44
N VAL A 11 -3.31 -1.80 0.65
CA VAL A 11 -2.07 -1.01 0.74
C VAL A 11 -2.33 0.46 0.48
N ARG A 12 -3.28 0.82 -0.39
CA ARG A 12 -3.63 2.20 -0.72
C ARG A 12 -4.65 2.84 0.22
N GLY A 13 -5.26 2.06 1.13
CA GLY A 13 -6.29 2.55 2.05
C GLY A 13 -7.64 2.78 1.39
N ARG A 14 -7.87 2.21 0.20
CA ARG A 14 -9.16 2.27 -0.52
C ARG A 14 -10.18 1.27 0.01
N ASP A 15 -9.70 0.17 0.61
CA ASP A 15 -10.52 -0.94 1.12
C ASP A 15 -11.42 -0.55 2.33
N LEU A 16 -11.17 0.59 2.98
CA LEU A 16 -11.86 1.00 4.20
C LEU A 16 -13.34 1.43 4.01
N TYR A 17 -13.82 1.61 2.77
CA TYR A 17 -15.14 2.20 2.51
C TYR A 17 -16.30 1.19 2.34
N SER A 18 -16.05 -0.12 2.36
CA SER A 18 -17.06 -1.11 1.97
C SER A 18 -17.20 -2.27 2.97
N GLY A 19 -18.12 -2.14 3.92
CA GLY A 19 -18.79 -3.31 4.52
C GLY A 19 -18.84 -3.32 6.05
N ASN A 20 -20.05 -3.07 6.56
CA ASN A 20 -20.59 -3.46 7.87
C ASN A 20 -19.61 -3.92 8.96
N LYS A 21 -19.57 -3.16 10.06
CA LYS A 21 -19.03 -3.54 11.37
C LYS A 21 -19.47 -4.95 11.76
N LYS A 22 -18.64 -5.98 11.50
CA LYS A 22 -18.81 -7.35 11.99
C LYS A 22 -17.46 -8.01 12.21
N GLU A 23 -17.38 -8.79 13.30
CA GLU A 23 -16.35 -9.75 13.77
C GLU A 23 -14.86 -9.37 13.65
N ASN A 24 -14.37 -8.94 12.48
CA ASN A 24 -12.95 -8.71 12.20
C ASN A 24 -12.57 -7.21 12.17
N GLN A 25 -13.45 -6.33 12.65
CA GLN A 25 -13.22 -4.88 12.67
C GLN A 25 -11.91 -4.53 13.39
N THR A 26 -11.64 -5.17 14.52
CA THR A 26 -10.42 -4.94 15.30
C THR A 26 -9.15 -5.34 14.55
N GLU A 27 -9.19 -6.39 13.73
CA GLU A 27 -8.03 -6.83 12.94
C GLU A 27 -7.77 -5.88 11.77
N ARG A 28 -8.82 -5.39 11.11
CA ARG A 28 -8.73 -4.38 10.05
C ARG A 28 -8.21 -3.05 10.59
N GLU A 29 -8.71 -2.61 11.74
CA GLU A 29 -8.22 -1.40 12.41
C GLU A 29 -6.74 -1.53 12.78
N LYS A 30 -6.34 -2.67 13.37
CA LYS A 30 -4.92 -2.95 13.65
C LYS A 30 -4.06 -2.94 12.38
N LEU A 31 -4.54 -3.53 11.29
CA LEU A 31 -3.83 -3.54 10.02
C LEU A 31 -3.66 -2.12 9.47
N GLU A 32 -4.71 -1.31 9.49
CA GLU A 32 -4.66 0.07 9.02
C GLU A 32 -3.75 0.94 9.91
N ASP A 33 -3.80 0.78 11.23
CA ASP A 33 -2.90 1.48 12.16
C ASP A 33 -1.43 1.09 11.93
N ASN A 34 -1.17 -0.18 11.65
CA ASN A 34 0.16 -0.65 11.26
C ASN A 34 0.61 -0.01 9.94
N LEU A 35 -0.27 0.05 8.93
CA LEU A 35 0.04 0.70 7.65
C LEU A 35 0.34 2.19 7.84
N LYS A 36 -0.47 2.92 8.62
CA LYS A 36 -0.22 4.33 8.95
C LYS A 36 1.13 4.52 9.65
N THR A 37 1.47 3.63 10.58
CA THR A 37 2.74 3.65 11.29
C THR A 37 3.93 3.44 10.34
N ILE A 38 3.85 2.43 9.48
CA ILE A 38 4.89 2.13 8.48
C ILE A 38 5.07 3.30 7.52
N PHE A 39 3.99 3.84 6.96
CA PHE A 39 4.06 4.96 6.02
C PHE A 39 4.49 6.28 6.70
N GLY A 40 4.17 6.46 7.98
CA GLY A 40 4.73 7.54 8.80
C GLY A 40 6.25 7.44 8.92
N HIS A 41 6.78 6.24 9.21
CA HIS A 41 8.23 6.03 9.23
C HIS A 41 8.87 6.27 7.86
N ILE A 42 8.27 5.81 6.77
CA ILE A 42 8.76 6.07 5.40
C ILE A 42 8.80 7.59 5.14
N TYR A 43 7.76 8.32 5.52
CA TYR A 43 7.72 9.78 5.37
C TYR A 43 8.82 10.48 6.19
N GLU A 44 9.09 10.04 7.42
CA GLU A 44 10.22 10.56 8.22
C GLU A 44 11.57 10.26 7.58
N GLU A 45 11.79 9.05 7.04
CA GLU A 45 13.02 8.70 6.32
C GLU A 45 13.21 9.57 5.08
N LEU A 46 12.15 9.86 4.32
CA LEU A 46 12.20 10.77 3.18
C LEU A 46 12.62 12.19 3.57
N LYS A 47 12.31 12.62 4.80
CA LYS A 47 12.69 13.95 5.31
C LYS A 47 14.12 14.06 5.83
N LYS A 48 14.84 12.95 6.03
CA LYS A 48 16.23 12.98 6.51
C LYS A 48 17.21 13.51 5.47
N ASP A 49 16.95 13.26 4.19
CA ASP A 49 17.72 13.84 3.10
C ASP A 49 17.17 15.24 2.75
N ARG A 50 18.04 16.25 2.69
CA ARG A 50 17.62 17.65 2.47
C ARG A 50 16.86 17.85 1.15
N LYS A 51 17.26 17.16 0.06
CA LYS A 51 16.60 17.30 -1.25
C LYS A 51 15.27 16.59 -1.25
N LYS A 52 15.19 15.38 -0.69
CA LYS A 52 13.95 14.62 -0.57
C LYS A 52 12.96 15.24 0.41
N SER A 53 13.44 15.93 1.45
CA SER A 53 12.58 16.57 2.46
C SER A 53 11.67 17.66 1.87
N ALA A 54 12.19 18.49 0.98
CA ALA A 54 11.40 19.51 0.30
C ALA A 54 10.31 18.87 -0.57
N LEU A 55 10.69 17.89 -1.41
CA LEU A 55 9.78 17.15 -2.28
C LEU A 55 8.73 16.38 -1.47
N ALA A 56 9.12 15.68 -0.41
CA ALA A 56 8.18 14.93 0.43
C ALA A 56 7.15 15.84 1.09
N LYS A 57 7.56 17.00 1.59
CA LYS A 57 6.63 17.99 2.16
C LYS A 57 5.71 18.60 1.10
N GLU A 58 6.23 18.89 -0.08
CA GLU A 58 5.45 19.43 -1.19
C GLU A 58 4.41 18.43 -1.70
N HIS A 59 4.83 17.18 -1.92
CA HIS A 59 3.99 16.14 -2.51
C HIS A 59 3.07 15.44 -1.50
N TYR A 60 3.48 15.29 -0.24
CA TYR A 60 2.75 14.48 0.76
C TYR A 60 2.37 15.25 2.04
N GLY A 61 2.76 16.54 2.16
CA GLY A 61 2.52 17.32 3.37
C GLY A 61 1.05 17.66 3.66
N SER A 62 0.16 17.49 2.68
CA SER A 62 -1.28 17.69 2.83
C SER A 62 -2.00 16.53 3.54
N ASP A 63 -1.39 15.34 3.57
CA ASP A 63 -1.88 14.16 4.28
C ASP A 63 -0.75 13.45 5.03
N THR A 64 -0.54 13.86 6.28
CA THR A 64 0.42 13.25 7.20
C THR A 64 -0.24 12.35 8.23
N THR A 65 -1.51 11.98 8.03
CA THR A 65 -2.25 11.09 8.94
C THR A 65 -2.46 9.73 8.32
N ASN A 66 -2.91 9.69 7.06
CA ASN A 66 -3.21 8.44 6.35
C ASN A 66 -2.22 8.15 5.23
N TYR A 67 -1.48 9.16 4.78
CA TYR A 67 -0.44 9.06 3.76
C TYR A 67 -0.96 8.50 2.43
N PHE A 68 -2.21 8.77 2.06
CA PHE A 68 -2.86 8.15 0.90
C PHE A 68 -2.06 8.35 -0.39
N GLN A 69 -1.58 9.57 -0.65
CA GLN A 69 -0.79 9.84 -1.85
C GLN A 69 0.56 9.11 -1.84
N LEU A 70 1.24 9.04 -0.69
CA LEU A 70 2.47 8.27 -0.54
C LEU A 70 2.23 6.76 -0.71
N ARG A 71 1.10 6.23 -0.21
CA ARG A 71 0.68 4.84 -0.37
C ARG A 71 0.39 4.49 -1.84
N GLU A 72 -0.27 5.39 -2.57
CA GLU A 72 -0.52 5.25 -4.02
C GLU A 72 0.78 5.22 -4.84
N ASP A 73 1.69 6.14 -4.57
CA ASP A 73 2.98 6.21 -5.26
C ASP A 73 3.85 4.99 -4.93
N TRP A 74 3.86 4.57 -3.66
CA TRP A 74 4.56 3.36 -3.23
C TRP A 74 4.00 2.11 -3.90
N TRP A 75 2.67 1.96 -3.96
CA TRP A 75 2.05 0.83 -4.66
C TRP A 75 2.41 0.86 -6.15
N THR A 76 2.33 2.01 -6.80
CA THR A 76 2.69 2.18 -8.21
C THR A 76 4.15 1.79 -8.48
N ALA A 77 5.07 2.18 -7.60
CA ALA A 77 6.47 1.85 -7.71
C ALA A 77 6.78 0.35 -7.47
N ASN A 78 6.02 -0.33 -6.60
CA ASN A 78 6.34 -1.68 -6.14
C ASN A 78 5.41 -2.79 -6.66
N ARG A 79 4.29 -2.46 -7.30
CA ARG A 79 3.25 -3.41 -7.75
C ARG A 79 3.80 -4.55 -8.61
N HIS A 80 4.80 -4.28 -9.46
CA HIS A 80 5.44 -5.32 -10.27
C HIS A 80 6.21 -6.34 -9.42
N THR A 81 6.92 -5.87 -8.39
CA THR A 81 7.67 -6.73 -7.46
C THR A 81 6.73 -7.54 -6.59
N VAL A 82 5.66 -6.93 -6.09
CA VAL A 82 4.61 -7.62 -5.31
C VAL A 82 3.94 -8.70 -6.17
N TRP A 83 3.60 -8.40 -7.42
CA TRP A 83 3.04 -9.38 -8.35
C TRP A 83 3.99 -10.55 -8.58
N LYS A 84 5.26 -10.26 -8.87
CA LYS A 84 6.28 -11.29 -9.06
C LYS A 84 6.37 -12.20 -7.84
N ALA A 85 6.37 -11.64 -6.63
CA ALA A 85 6.43 -12.41 -5.38
C ALA A 85 5.20 -13.32 -5.20
N LEU A 86 4.00 -12.85 -5.55
CA LEU A 86 2.77 -13.66 -5.50
C LEU A 86 2.75 -14.78 -6.53
N THR A 87 3.46 -14.61 -7.64
CA THR A 87 3.57 -15.63 -8.68
C THR A 87 4.82 -16.51 -8.53
N CYS A 88 5.65 -16.32 -7.50
CA CYS A 88 6.91 -17.08 -7.35
C CYS A 88 6.70 -18.57 -7.02
N ASP A 89 5.59 -18.95 -6.36
CA ASP A 89 5.28 -20.36 -6.05
C ASP A 89 4.59 -21.04 -7.24
N GLU A 90 5.32 -21.14 -8.35
CA GLU A 90 4.93 -21.71 -9.65
C GLU A 90 4.62 -23.22 -9.64
N ASP A 91 4.19 -23.80 -8.52
CA ASP A 91 3.49 -25.09 -8.49
C ASP A 91 1.98 -24.87 -8.39
N LYS A 92 1.41 -24.52 -9.55
CA LYS A 92 -0.03 -24.48 -9.91
C LYS A 92 -0.80 -23.23 -9.46
N GLU A 93 -1.26 -22.45 -10.45
CA GLU A 93 -2.55 -21.71 -10.54
C GLU A 93 -2.43 -20.31 -11.19
N LEU A 94 -1.26 -19.65 -11.17
CA LEU A 94 -1.12 -18.26 -11.64
C LEU A 94 -0.23 -18.05 -12.89
N SER A 95 0.35 -19.11 -13.46
CA SER A 95 1.27 -19.02 -14.63
C SER A 95 0.65 -18.39 -15.88
N ASN A 96 -0.68 -18.40 -16.00
CA ASN A 96 -1.43 -17.79 -17.11
C ASN A 96 -2.09 -16.45 -16.75
N ALA A 97 -1.94 -15.97 -15.52
CA ALA A 97 -2.49 -14.69 -15.10
C ALA A 97 -1.55 -13.56 -15.56
N SER A 98 -1.93 -12.81 -16.60
CA SER A 98 -1.24 -11.58 -16.97
C SER A 98 -1.98 -10.40 -16.35
N TYR A 99 -1.39 -9.81 -15.31
CA TYR A 99 -1.91 -8.57 -14.70
C TYR A 99 -1.27 -7.31 -15.30
N PHE A 100 -0.05 -7.43 -15.83
CA PHE A 100 0.64 -6.39 -16.58
C PHE A 100 0.71 -6.84 -18.05
N HIS A 101 0.28 -5.97 -18.96
CA HIS A 101 0.42 -6.14 -20.41
C HIS A 101 1.53 -5.22 -20.91
#